data_AF-A0A941R380-F1
#
_entry.id   AF-A0A941R380-F1
#
_cell.length_a   1.000
_cell.length_b   1.000
_cell.length_c   1.000
_cell.angle_alpha   90.00
_cell.angle_beta   90.00
_cell.angle_gamma   90.00
#
_symmetry.space_group_name_H-M   'P 1'
#
loop_
_entity.id
_entity.type
_entity.pdbx_description
1 polymer ?
#
loop_
_entity_poly.entity_id
_entity_poly.type
_entity_poly.pdbx_seq_one_letter_code
_entity_poly.pdbx_strand_id
1 'polypeptide(L)' 'SEKSKVADKQIQKIKLPDGCIVGGVLCDGSVEIATGKTVIQAEDRVMVFCLPEAIDKVTKLFSNA' A
#
# COMPACT_ATOMS: atom_id res chain seq x y z
N SER A 1 -6.33 -1.63 7.32
CA SER A 1 -7.49 -1.28 8.17
C SER A 1 -8.45 -0.40 7.37
N GLU A 2 -9.74 -0.53 7.63
CA GLU A 2 -10.83 0.24 6.97
C GLU A 2 -10.64 1.76 7.03
N LYS A 3 -9.97 2.29 8.06
CA LYS A 3 -9.73 3.75 8.24
C LYS A 3 -8.39 4.25 7.70
N SER A 4 -7.65 3.41 6.99
CA SER A 4 -6.35 3.77 6.44
C SER A 4 -6.49 4.79 5.30
N LYS A 5 -5.50 5.67 5.12
CA LYS A 5 -5.53 6.71 4.06
C LYS A 5 -5.51 6.13 2.64
N VAL A 6 -5.22 4.84 2.52
CA VAL A 6 -5.04 4.12 1.26
C VAL A 6 -6.20 3.17 0.91
N ALA A 7 -7.14 2.93 1.84
CA ALA A 7 -8.28 2.05 1.58
C ALA A 7 -9.16 2.60 0.45
N ASP A 8 -9.69 1.70 -0.39
CA ASP A 8 -10.55 1.97 -1.55
C ASP A 8 -9.92 2.89 -2.61
N LYS A 9 -8.59 2.92 -2.68
CA LYS A 9 -7.85 3.69 -3.67
C LYS A 9 -7.03 2.80 -4.58
N GLN A 10 -7.03 3.17 -5.86
CA GLN A 10 -6.05 2.65 -6.80
C GLN A 10 -4.64 3.10 -6.41
N ILE A 11 -3.65 2.22 -6.52
CA ILE A 11 -2.26 2.52 -6.17
C ILE A 11 -1.76 3.79 -6.86
N GLN A 12 -2.07 3.98 -8.15
CA GLN A 12 -1.64 5.17 -8.91
C GLN A 12 -2.23 6.50 -8.40
N LYS A 13 -3.30 6.45 -7.59
CA LYS A 13 -3.94 7.64 -7.01
C LYS A 13 -3.43 7.93 -5.59
N ILE A 14 -2.56 7.09 -5.05
CA ILE A 14 -1.94 7.27 -3.75
C ILE A 14 -0.65 8.05 -3.94
N LYS A 15 -0.45 9.12 -3.14
CA LYS A 15 0.83 9.82 -3.08
C LYS A 15 1.82 9.00 -2.25
N LEU A 16 2.48 8.06 -2.92
CA LEU A 16 3.56 7.27 -2.34
C LEU A 16 4.80 8.16 -2.12
N PRO A 17 5.54 7.97 -1.02
CA PRO A 17 6.83 8.62 -0.81
C PRO A 17 7.83 8.22 -1.89
N ASP A 18 8.74 9.13 -2.21
CA ASP A 18 9.87 8.82 -3.10
C ASP A 18 10.70 7.66 -2.54
N GLY A 19 11.24 6.84 -3.43
CA GLY A 19 12.01 5.66 -3.04
C GLY A 19 11.18 4.51 -2.48
N CYS A 20 9.86 4.47 -2.71
CA CYS A 20 9.04 3.30 -2.43
C CYS A 20 8.19 2.83 -3.62
N ILE A 21 7.93 1.53 -3.67
CA ILE A 21 7.04 0.88 -4.62
C ILE A 21 6.20 -0.19 -3.93
N VAL A 22 4.97 -0.37 -4.40
CA VAL A 22 4.14 -1.51 -4.00
C VAL A 22 4.46 -2.68 -4.92
N GLY A 23 4.94 -3.79 -4.38
CA GLY A 23 5.31 -4.97 -5.16
C GLY A 23 4.16 -5.94 -5.37
N GLY A 24 3.31 -6.11 -4.36
CA GLY A 24 2.19 -7.04 -4.41
C GLY A 24 1.18 -6.82 -3.29
N VAL A 25 0.00 -7.38 -3.49
CA VAL A 25 -1.09 -7.35 -2.51
C VAL A 25 -1.51 -8.79 -2.25
N LEU A 26 -1.61 -9.17 -0.97
CA LEU A 26 -2.23 -10.41 -0.53
C LEU A 26 -3.66 -10.10 -0.14
N CYS A 27 -4.61 -10.57 -0.96
CA CYS A 27 -6.05 -10.39 -0.80
C CYS A 27 -6.70 -11.77 -0.71
N ASP A 28 -7.44 -12.03 0.37
CA ASP A 28 -8.15 -13.29 0.63
C ASP A 28 -7.31 -14.56 0.39
N GLY A 29 -6.04 -14.53 0.83
CA GLY A 29 -5.12 -15.66 0.67
C GLY A 29 -4.46 -15.78 -0.71
N SER A 30 -4.82 -14.94 -1.68
CA SER A 30 -4.22 -14.88 -3.01
C SER A 30 -3.23 -13.72 -3.13
N VAL A 31 -2.06 -13.97 -3.73
CA VAL A 31 -1.05 -12.93 -3.99
C VAL A 31 -1.19 -12.44 -5.42
N GLU A 32 -1.38 -11.14 -5.57
CA GLU A 32 -1.42 -10.47 -6.87
C GLU A 32 -0.23 -9.52 -7.04
N ILE A 33 0.32 -9.45 -8.26
CA ILE A 33 1.30 -8.43 -8.63
C ILE A 33 0.58 -7.08 -8.67
N ALA A 34 1.07 -6.14 -7.86
CA ALA A 34 0.46 -4.83 -7.77
C ALA A 34 0.67 -4.03 -9.07
N THR A 35 -0.40 -3.43 -9.56
CA THR A 35 -0.38 -2.50 -10.70
C THR A 35 -0.93 -1.15 -10.28
N GLY A 36 -0.73 -0.12 -11.10
CA GLY A 36 -1.34 1.19 -10.84
C GLY A 36 -2.87 1.14 -10.70
N LYS A 37 -3.54 0.15 -11.31
CA LYS A 37 -5.00 -0.03 -11.26
C LYS A 37 -5.48 -0.88 -10.09
N THR A 38 -4.59 -1.60 -9.40
CA THR A 38 -4.92 -2.40 -8.23
C THR A 38 -5.52 -1.49 -7.16
N VAL A 39 -6.70 -1.86 -6.66
CA VAL A 39 -7.40 -1.16 -5.58
C VAL A 39 -7.04 -1.85 -4.28
N ILE A 40 -6.52 -1.09 -3.31
CA ILE A 40 -6.24 -1.63 -1.97
C ILE A 40 -7.55 -1.67 -1.19
N GLN A 41 -7.90 -2.82 -0.67
CA GLN A 41 -9.08 -3.05 0.16
C GLN A 41 -8.71 -3.08 1.65
N ALA A 42 -9.73 -2.98 2.51
CA ALA A 42 -9.53 -3.25 3.92
C ALA A 42 -9.04 -4.69 4.12
N GLU A 43 -8.24 -4.92 5.17
CA GLU A 43 -7.62 -6.21 5.50
C GLU A 43 -6.60 -6.78 4.49
N ASP A 44 -6.38 -6.12 3.36
CA ASP A 44 -5.29 -6.45 2.46
C ASP A 44 -3.93 -6.32 3.14
N ARG A 45 -3.04 -7.29 2.86
CA ARG A 45 -1.63 -7.20 3.25
C ARG A 45 -0.81 -6.73 2.06
N VAL A 46 -0.35 -5.49 2.13
CA VAL A 46 0.40 -4.84 1.06
C VAL A 46 1.91 -5.01 1.28
N MET A 47 2.61 -5.56 0.29
CA MET A 47 4.07 -5.64 0.29
C MET A 47 4.67 -4.39 -0.35
N VAL A 48 5.46 -3.65 0.42
CA VAL A 48 6.12 -2.41 -0.03
C VAL A 48 7.63 -2.59 0.03
N PHE A 49 8.30 -2.28 -1.07
CA PHE A 49 9.76 -2.12 -1.09
C PHE A 49 10.07 -0.64 -0.98
N CYS A 50 10.93 -0.26 -0.04
CA CYS A 50 11.29 1.14 0.14
C CYS A 50 12.71 1.32 0.64
N LEU A 51 13.28 2.48 0.34
CA LEU A 51 14.53 2.93 0.94
C LEU A 51 14.33 3.17 2.45
N PRO A 52 15.38 3.00 3.28
CA PRO A 52 15.26 3.16 4.73
C PRO A 52 14.61 4.48 5.18
N GLU A 53 14.94 5.59 4.52
CA GLU A 53 14.39 6.93 4.78
C GLU A 53 12.89 7.09 4.48
N ALA A 54 12.30 6.17 3.72
CA ALA A 54 10.88 6.18 3.37
C ALA A 54 10.01 5.33 4.31
N ILE A 55 10.60 4.45 5.14
CA ILE A 55 9.89 3.48 6.00
C ILE A 55 8.85 4.18 6.88
N ASP A 56 9.24 5.26 7.57
CA ASP A 56 8.34 5.98 8.48
C ASP A 56 7.17 6.66 7.75
N LYS A 57 7.44 7.21 6.55
CA LYS A 57 6.44 7.88 5.73
C LYS A 57 5.44 6.87 5.16
N VAL A 58 5.93 5.72 4.70
CA VAL A 58 5.12 4.60 4.24
C VAL A 58 4.26 4.09 5.38
N THR A 59 4.85 3.79 6.54
CA THR A 59 4.10 3.25 7.70
C THR A 59 2.94 4.16 8.08
N LYS A 60 3.14 5.50 8.10
CA LYS A 60 2.09 6.49 8.37
C LYS A 60 0.96 6.58 7.33
N LEU A 61 1.19 6.10 6.10
CA LEU A 61 0.14 6.02 5.08
C LEU A 61 -0.78 4.83 5.31
N PHE A 62 -0.22 3.70 5.77
CA PHE A 62 -0.92 2.44 5.93
C PHE A 62 -1.47 2.24 7.36
N SER A 63 -0.88 2.87 8.38
CA SER A 63 -1.38 2.86 9.75
C SER A 63 -2.58 3.79 9.92
N ASN A 64 -3.52 3.40 10.78
CA ASN A 64 -4.42 4.38 11.38
C ASN A 64 -3.57 5.32 12.24
N ALA A 65 -3.95 6.59 12.33
CA ALA A 65 -3.43 7.49 13.36
C ALA A 65 -3.67 6.87 14.75
#